data_AF-A0A3S0IK15-F1
#
_entry.id   AF-A0A3S0IK15-F1
#
_cell.length_a   1.000
_cell.length_b   1.000
_cell.length_c   1.000
_cell.angle_alpha   90.00
_cell.angle_beta   90.00
_cell.angle_gamma   90.00
#
_symmetry.space_group_name_H-M   'P 1'
#
loop_
_entity.id
_entity.type
_entity.pdbx_description
1 polymer ?
#
loop_
_entity_poly.entity_id
_entity_poly.type
_entity_poly.pdbx_seq_one_letter_code
_entity_poly.pdbx_strand_id
1 'polypeptide(L)'
;MKKKLLMTLMCSSLVVMTGCSEDTVYETSQEVLDQLALLETANSELGAQNSQLTDEKAKLAQEKATLQLEVGDLKDGMLAPYDFSTQCASIDVAFDYLDPNAKETAQLSKANVGLAGDDCLSCHTYDGSGNAGIIPPHNDYGDCAGCHAPHATAPGDLTGNPTDPTYAQPVFRPGAIDGKTGASGLSYYGSGSYLNAEWLEVAVNTKIHNYRWAEVAEGEGGVTTLAQACVVEKREHMKDMFPNDGKAYVVETSGNYLGSKLVATVNKYVENGVAVETPNVATFGWGMKNINGEYFSSVFIGKNNTCYNAIMNGGARLSYYQYDETQFTKTGFEEDSRNRGARLIVTTDYTRTGLFAADWATPVPGAGIGEAFAPADVDWNQVGACNITFKVEKIIPLG
;
A
#
# COMPACT_ATOMS: atom_id res chain seq x y z
N MET A 1 -46.84 46.74 40.30
CA MET A 1 -46.91 48.17 39.87
C MET A 1 -46.83 48.42 38.36
N LYS A 2 -46.64 47.42 37.48
CA LYS A 2 -46.53 47.65 36.02
C LYS A 2 -47.85 47.71 35.23
N LYS A 3 -48.97 47.21 35.76
CA LYS A 3 -50.27 47.22 35.05
C LYS A 3 -50.99 48.59 35.02
N LYS A 4 -50.65 49.52 35.92
CA LYS A 4 -51.24 50.87 35.92
C LYS A 4 -50.54 51.86 34.98
N LEU A 5 -49.33 51.54 34.50
CA LEU A 5 -48.54 52.42 33.64
C LEU A 5 -48.84 52.22 32.14
N LEU A 6 -49.26 51.01 31.73
CA LEU A 6 -49.57 50.72 30.32
C LEU A 6 -50.89 51.36 29.87
N MET A 7 -51.87 51.45 30.78
CA MET A 7 -53.21 51.97 30.50
C MET A 7 -53.25 53.50 30.41
N THR A 8 -52.22 54.20 30.90
CA THR A 8 -52.09 55.66 30.77
C THR A 8 -51.44 56.07 29.44
N LEU A 9 -50.69 55.17 28.78
CA LEU A 9 -50.00 55.49 27.54
C LEU A 9 -50.88 55.31 26.28
N MET A 10 -51.86 54.39 26.30
CA MET A 10 -52.79 54.21 25.17
C MET A 10 -53.95 55.21 25.12
N CYS A 11 -54.30 55.88 26.23
CA CYS A 11 -55.34 56.93 26.23
C CYS A 11 -54.80 58.33 25.89
N SER A 12 -53.50 58.48 25.64
CA SER A 12 -52.86 59.78 25.40
C SER A 12 -52.62 60.09 23.91
N SER A 13 -52.98 59.18 23.00
CA SER A 13 -52.76 59.31 21.55
C SER A 13 -54.05 59.35 20.70
N LEU A 14 -55.22 59.54 21.32
CA LEU A 14 -56.52 59.54 20.62
C LEU A 14 -57.48 60.67 21.05
N VAL A 15 -56.96 61.81 21.51
CA VAL A 15 -57.78 63.03 21.70
C VAL A 15 -57.02 64.27 21.25
N VAL A 16 -57.04 64.54 19.94
CA VAL A 16 -57.03 65.90 19.39
C VAL A 16 -57.96 65.91 18.16
N MET A 17 -59.17 66.44 18.38
CA MET A 17 -60.11 67.09 17.42
C MET A 17 -60.61 66.22 16.25
N THR A 18 -61.90 65.89 16.15
CA THR A 18 -63.02 66.83 15.95
C THR A 18 -64.39 66.26 16.35
N GLY A 19 -65.26 67.09 16.95
CA GLY A 19 -66.70 67.11 16.71
C GLY A 19 -67.60 66.13 17.48
N CYS A 20 -68.31 66.65 18.48
CA CYS A 20 -69.34 65.97 19.26
C CYS A 20 -70.55 65.52 18.42
N SER A 21 -71.00 64.28 18.64
CA SER A 21 -72.42 63.94 18.75
C SER A 21 -72.58 62.85 19.81
N GLU A 22 -73.64 62.97 20.60
CA GLU A 22 -73.99 62.17 21.77
C GLU A 22 -74.12 60.66 21.45
N ASP A 23 -73.81 59.84 22.46
CA ASP A 23 -73.99 58.38 22.50
C ASP A 23 -73.29 57.54 21.42
N THR A 24 -71.95 57.53 21.43
CA THR A 24 -71.22 56.37 20.93
C THR A 24 -70.30 55.83 22.02
N VAL A 25 -70.78 54.79 22.72
CA VAL A 25 -69.88 53.87 23.41
C VAL A 25 -69.00 53.27 22.31
N TYR A 26 -67.73 53.62 22.27
CA TYR A 26 -66.76 52.92 21.44
C TYR A 26 -66.60 51.51 22.03
N GLU A 27 -67.49 50.61 21.65
CA GLU A 27 -67.29 49.18 21.90
C GLU A 27 -66.08 48.79 21.07
N THR A 28 -64.99 48.42 21.74
CA THR A 28 -63.86 47.75 21.11
C THR A 28 -64.42 46.60 20.29
N SER A 29 -64.25 46.62 18.96
CA SER A 29 -64.78 45.57 18.11
C SER A 29 -64.20 44.23 18.57
N GLN A 30 -65.01 43.17 18.49
CA GLN A 30 -64.59 41.82 18.87
C GLN A 30 -63.26 41.44 18.18
N GLU A 31 -63.06 41.92 16.95
CA GLU A 31 -61.84 41.75 16.17
C GLU A 31 -60.58 42.32 16.88
N VAL A 32 -60.67 43.48 17.53
CA VAL A 32 -59.55 44.08 18.29
C VAL A 32 -59.28 43.30 19.57
N LEU A 33 -60.33 42.78 20.23
CA LEU A 33 -60.18 41.93 21.42
C LEU A 33 -59.54 40.58 21.06
N ASP A 34 -59.92 39.99 19.93
CA ASP A 34 -59.35 38.74 19.42
C ASP A 34 -57.88 38.93 19.02
N GLN A 35 -57.53 40.06 18.39
CA GLN A 35 -56.13 40.42 18.09
C GLN A 35 -55.29 40.62 19.36
N LEU A 36 -55.85 41.24 20.39
CA LEU A 36 -55.16 41.42 21.67
C LEU A 36 -54.89 40.07 22.34
N ALA A 37 -55.87 39.16 22.36
CA ALA A 37 -55.71 37.82 22.90
C ALA A 37 -54.67 36.99 22.14
N LEU A 38 -54.62 37.13 20.80
CA LEU A 38 -53.58 36.53 19.96
C LEU A 38 -52.19 37.07 20.30
N LEU A 39 -52.04 38.38 20.45
CA LEU A 39 -50.75 39.02 20.81
C LEU A 39 -50.30 38.66 22.22
N GLU A 40 -51.21 38.54 23.18
CA GLU A 40 -50.90 38.09 24.54
C GLU A 40 -50.41 36.64 24.55
N THR A 41 -51.05 35.77 23.76
CA THR A 41 -50.64 34.37 23.59
C THR A 41 -49.25 34.30 22.94
N ALA A 42 -49.03 35.00 21.83
CA ALA A 42 -47.75 35.04 21.13
C ALA A 42 -46.61 35.60 22.02
N ASN A 43 -46.87 36.62 22.83
CA ASN A 43 -45.88 37.14 23.78
C ASN A 43 -45.55 36.14 24.89
N SER A 44 -46.54 35.37 25.36
CA SER A 44 -46.31 34.31 26.33
C SER A 44 -45.46 33.17 25.74
N GLU A 45 -45.73 32.78 24.49
CA GLU A 45 -44.96 31.77 23.76
C GLU A 45 -43.51 32.23 23.49
N LEU A 46 -43.33 33.48 23.03
CA LEU A 46 -42.00 34.09 22.86
C LEU A 46 -41.23 34.16 24.19
N GLY A 47 -41.93 34.43 25.29
CA GLY A 47 -41.35 34.40 26.63
C GLY A 47 -40.82 33.01 27.01
N ALA A 48 -41.60 31.96 26.72
CA ALA A 48 -41.19 30.57 26.95
C ALA A 48 -40.00 30.16 26.07
N GLN A 49 -40.02 30.52 24.79
CA GLN A 49 -38.91 30.25 23.85
C GLN A 49 -37.61 30.95 24.28
N ASN A 50 -37.69 32.22 24.72
CA ASN A 50 -36.52 32.94 25.24
C ASN A 50 -35.95 32.29 26.51
N SER A 51 -36.80 31.74 27.37
CA SER A 51 -36.33 30.98 28.54
C SER A 51 -35.60 29.70 28.10
N GLN A 52 -36.17 28.93 27.16
CA GLN A 52 -35.55 27.71 26.64
C GLN A 52 -34.19 27.99 25.97
N LEU A 53 -34.11 29.01 25.12
CA LEU A 53 -32.84 29.41 24.48
C LEU A 53 -31.78 29.85 25.49
N THR A 54 -32.21 30.46 26.60
CA THR A 54 -31.30 30.86 27.68
C THR A 54 -30.74 29.63 28.40
N ASP A 55 -31.58 28.63 28.68
CA ASP A 55 -31.17 27.38 29.31
C ASP A 55 -30.25 26.54 28.39
N GLU A 56 -30.57 26.44 27.10
CA GLU A 56 -29.72 25.77 26.10
C GLU A 56 -28.36 26.45 25.97
N LYS A 57 -28.32 27.79 25.95
CA LYS A 57 -27.07 28.55 25.91
C LYS A 57 -26.21 28.28 27.15
N ALA A 58 -26.83 28.16 28.33
CA ALA A 58 -26.11 27.82 29.55
C ALA A 58 -25.53 26.40 29.50
N LYS A 59 -26.30 25.43 28.98
CA LYS A 59 -25.85 24.05 28.78
C LYS A 59 -24.68 23.94 27.80
N LEU A 60 -24.78 24.61 26.64
CA LEU A 60 -23.71 24.64 25.64
C LEU A 60 -22.43 25.32 26.17
N ALA A 61 -22.56 26.36 26.99
CA ALA A 61 -21.41 26.99 27.63
C ALA A 61 -20.71 26.03 28.61
N GLN A 62 -21.48 25.22 29.35
CA GLN A 62 -20.94 24.21 30.25
C GLN A 62 -20.27 23.06 29.47
N GLU A 63 -20.90 22.54 28.42
CA GLU A 63 -20.31 21.52 27.54
C GLU A 63 -19.01 22.01 26.90
N LYS A 64 -18.97 23.26 26.43
CA LYS A 64 -17.75 23.87 25.90
C LYS A 64 -16.63 23.93 26.94
N ALA A 65 -16.94 24.28 28.19
CA ALA A 65 -15.94 24.31 29.26
C ALA A 65 -15.40 22.91 29.58
N THR A 66 -16.27 21.89 29.62
CA THR A 66 -15.86 20.49 29.80
C THR A 66 -14.96 20.01 28.66
N LEU A 67 -15.34 20.24 27.41
CA LEU A 67 -14.53 19.87 26.24
C LEU A 67 -13.18 20.59 26.21
N GLN A 68 -13.12 21.84 26.67
CA GLN A 68 -11.86 22.57 26.78
C GLN A 68 -10.92 21.99 27.84
N LEU A 69 -11.47 21.45 28.93
CA LEU A 69 -10.70 20.71 29.94
C LEU A 69 -10.21 19.37 29.38
N GLU A 70 -11.07 18.59 28.72
CA GLU A 70 -10.68 17.32 28.08
C GLU A 70 -9.60 17.51 27.01
N VAL A 71 -9.70 18.57 26.20
CA VAL A 71 -8.64 18.92 25.22
C VAL A 71 -7.36 19.38 25.91
N GLY A 72 -7.46 20.05 27.06
CA GLY A 72 -6.30 20.39 27.89
C GLY A 72 -5.61 19.14 28.43
N ASP A 73 -6.39 18.21 28.99
CA ASP A 73 -5.90 16.93 29.51
C ASP A 73 -5.29 16.05 28.41
N LEU A 74 -5.80 16.10 27.17
CA LEU A 74 -5.23 15.42 26.00
C LEU A 74 -3.93 16.07 25.49
N LYS A 75 -3.73 17.36 25.75
CA LYS A 75 -2.51 18.09 25.37
C LYS A 75 -1.41 17.98 26.43
N ASP A 76 -1.81 17.98 27.70
CA ASP A 76 -0.89 17.95 28.85
C ASP A 76 -0.66 16.52 29.37
N GLY A 77 -1.55 15.57 29.03
CA GLY A 77 -1.40 14.16 29.30
C GLY A 77 -0.59 13.47 28.20
N MET A 78 0.61 13.01 28.55
CA MET A 78 1.42 12.08 27.75
C MET A 78 0.51 10.98 27.17
N LEU A 79 0.21 11.06 25.87
CA LEU A 79 -0.15 9.86 25.13
C LEU A 79 0.97 8.86 25.42
N ALA A 80 0.62 7.71 26.00
CA ALA A 80 1.59 6.65 26.17
C ALA A 80 2.28 6.42 24.82
N PRO A 81 3.61 6.34 24.77
CA PRO A 81 4.32 6.06 23.54
C PRO A 81 3.69 4.88 22.81
N TYR A 82 3.43 5.06 21.51
CA TYR A 82 2.81 4.03 20.67
C TYR A 82 3.76 3.53 19.58
N ASP A 83 4.90 4.19 19.40
CA ASP A 83 6.00 3.83 18.51
C ASP A 83 7.33 4.30 19.11
N PHE A 84 8.44 3.95 18.49
CA PHE A 84 9.75 4.29 19.04
C PHE A 84 10.06 5.80 19.01
N SER A 85 9.59 6.53 17.99
CA SER A 85 9.80 7.98 17.90
C SER A 85 9.08 8.73 19.02
N THR A 86 7.83 8.37 19.33
CA THR A 86 7.08 8.92 20.47
C THR A 86 7.64 8.47 21.81
N GLN A 87 8.22 7.26 21.88
CA GLN A 87 8.93 6.78 23.06
C GLN A 87 10.15 7.64 23.36
N CYS A 88 10.94 7.99 22.35
CA CYS A 88 12.09 8.87 22.51
C CYS A 88 11.71 10.34 22.73
N ALA A 89 10.61 10.81 22.15
CA ALA A 89 10.06 12.14 22.43
C ALA A 89 9.69 12.32 23.92
N SER A 90 9.29 11.24 24.61
CA SER A 90 8.99 11.27 26.05
C SER A 90 10.20 11.57 26.95
N ILE A 91 11.42 11.48 26.41
CA ILE A 91 12.67 11.84 27.09
C ILE A 91 13.42 12.98 26.37
N ASP A 92 12.69 13.83 25.65
CA ASP A 92 13.20 14.98 24.90
C ASP A 92 14.19 14.63 23.76
N VAL A 93 14.11 13.41 23.22
CA VAL A 93 14.89 12.97 22.05
C VAL A 93 13.95 12.74 20.86
N ALA A 94 13.58 13.81 20.17
CA ALA A 94 12.71 13.73 18.99
C ALA A 94 13.49 13.32 17.72
N PHE A 95 12.88 12.47 16.91
CA PHE A 95 13.29 12.18 15.54
C PHE A 95 12.09 11.72 14.72
N ASP A 96 12.17 11.89 13.41
CA ASP A 96 11.15 11.40 12.48
C ASP A 96 11.45 9.95 12.10
N TYR A 97 10.41 9.12 12.09
CA TYR A 97 10.51 7.77 11.52
C TYR A 97 10.74 7.87 10.01
N LEU A 98 11.78 7.17 9.53
CA LEU A 98 12.09 6.99 8.12
C LEU A 98 11.77 5.55 7.74
N ASP A 99 10.71 5.34 6.95
CA ASP A 99 10.40 4.02 6.42
C ASP A 99 11.53 3.54 5.48
N PRO A 100 12.30 2.50 5.85
CA PRO A 100 13.40 2.02 5.03
C PRO A 100 12.93 1.30 3.75
N ASN A 101 11.63 1.03 3.66
CA ASN A 101 10.96 0.44 2.51
C ASN A 101 9.98 1.43 1.86
N ALA A 102 10.07 2.71 2.20
CA ALA A 102 9.27 3.74 1.55
C ALA A 102 9.39 3.54 0.04
N LYS A 103 8.25 3.22 -0.60
CA LYS A 103 8.20 3.06 -2.05
C LYS A 103 8.70 4.37 -2.62
N GLU A 104 9.90 4.40 -3.19
CA GLU A 104 10.27 5.51 -4.06
C GLU A 104 9.18 5.54 -5.12
N THR A 105 8.29 6.54 -5.01
CA THR A 105 7.13 6.78 -5.87
C THR A 105 7.53 7.03 -7.33
N ALA A 106 8.77 6.73 -7.73
CA ALA A 106 9.34 6.94 -9.03
C ALA A 106 9.60 5.65 -9.82
N GLN A 107 9.82 4.48 -9.20
CA GLN A 107 10.17 3.26 -9.95
C GLN A 107 8.99 2.32 -10.22
N LEU A 108 8.15 2.05 -9.22
CA LEU A 108 6.91 1.26 -9.42
C LEU A 108 5.80 2.08 -10.08
N SER A 109 5.76 3.39 -9.80
CA SER A 109 4.77 4.29 -10.40
C SER A 109 4.99 4.46 -11.90
N LYS A 110 6.26 4.47 -12.38
CA LYS A 110 6.56 4.57 -13.81
C LYS A 110 6.07 3.36 -14.62
N ALA A 111 6.11 2.16 -14.04
CA ALA A 111 5.52 0.96 -14.64
C ALA A 111 3.97 0.92 -14.54
N ASN A 112 3.39 1.63 -13.56
CA ASN A 112 1.93 1.73 -13.39
C ASN A 112 1.27 2.89 -14.15
N VAL A 113 2.02 3.87 -14.70
CA VAL A 113 1.41 5.03 -15.43
C VAL A 113 0.70 4.60 -16.72
N GLY A 114 0.93 3.39 -17.20
CA GLY A 114 0.25 2.91 -18.40
C GLY A 114 -1.21 2.51 -18.18
N LEU A 115 -1.56 1.94 -17.02
CA LEU A 115 -2.74 1.05 -16.96
C LEU A 115 -3.48 1.04 -15.60
N ALA A 116 -3.49 2.16 -14.89
CA ALA A 116 -4.49 2.41 -13.85
C ALA A 116 -5.81 2.87 -14.50
N GLY A 117 -6.54 1.94 -15.10
CA GLY A 117 -7.99 2.09 -15.18
C GLY A 117 -8.53 1.85 -13.78
N ASP A 118 -8.56 2.91 -12.98
CA ASP A 118 -9.41 3.15 -11.78
C ASP A 118 -8.72 4.07 -10.76
N ASP A 119 -8.16 5.20 -11.22
CA ASP A 119 -7.87 6.31 -10.31
C ASP A 119 -8.72 7.53 -10.68
N CYS A 120 -9.89 7.66 -10.03
CA CYS A 120 -10.79 8.80 -10.19
C CYS A 120 -10.09 10.15 -9.92
N LEU A 121 -8.92 10.15 -9.27
CA LEU A 121 -8.10 11.33 -8.99
C LEU A 121 -7.34 11.84 -10.21
N SER A 122 -7.25 11.07 -11.31
CA SER A 122 -6.53 11.50 -12.52
C SER A 122 -7.26 12.61 -13.28
N CYS A 123 -8.59 12.70 -13.14
CA CYS A 123 -9.44 13.72 -13.78
C CYS A 123 -10.04 14.71 -12.77
N HIS A 124 -9.87 14.45 -11.47
CA HIS A 124 -10.35 15.30 -10.39
C HIS A 124 -9.17 15.71 -9.50
N THR A 125 -8.63 16.90 -9.74
CA THR A 125 -7.69 17.54 -8.81
C THR A 125 -8.46 18.00 -7.57
N TYR A 126 -8.30 17.29 -6.46
CA TYR A 126 -8.73 17.75 -5.15
C TYR A 126 -7.63 18.60 -4.53
N ASP A 127 -7.66 19.91 -4.79
CA ASP A 127 -6.85 20.85 -4.02
C ASP A 127 -7.58 21.20 -2.72
N GLY A 128 -7.01 20.78 -1.60
CA GLY A 128 -7.54 21.01 -0.26
C GLY A 128 -7.46 22.47 0.21
N SER A 129 -7.84 23.44 -0.62
CA SER A 129 -7.90 24.85 -0.25
C SER A 129 -9.32 25.42 -0.34
N GLY A 130 -10.05 25.33 0.78
CA GLY A 130 -10.99 26.38 1.21
C GLY A 130 -12.41 26.39 0.62
N ASN A 131 -13.38 26.11 1.49
CA ASN A 131 -14.73 26.70 1.55
C ASN A 131 -15.53 26.84 0.24
N ALA A 132 -16.03 25.71 -0.27
CA ALA A 132 -17.42 25.56 -0.69
C ALA A 132 -17.74 24.07 -0.75
N GLY A 133 -18.75 23.62 0.00
CA GLY A 133 -19.30 22.29 -0.20
C GLY A 133 -19.82 22.17 -1.63
N ILE A 134 -19.30 21.24 -2.41
CA ILE A 134 -19.78 20.98 -3.77
C ILE A 134 -20.33 19.57 -3.87
N ILE A 135 -21.54 19.55 -4.42
CA ILE A 135 -22.44 18.44 -4.73
C ILE A 135 -21.85 17.65 -5.92
N PRO A 136 -21.81 16.30 -5.86
CA PRO A 136 -21.46 15.46 -7.01
C PRO A 136 -22.31 15.82 -8.24
N PRO A 137 -21.76 15.83 -9.48
CA PRO A 137 -22.44 16.41 -10.64
C PRO A 137 -23.61 15.58 -11.22
N HIS A 138 -24.14 14.58 -10.52
CA HIS A 138 -25.33 13.85 -10.97
C HIS A 138 -26.28 13.51 -9.82
N ASN A 139 -27.27 14.38 -9.66
CA ASN A 139 -28.49 14.11 -8.92
C ASN A 139 -29.47 13.35 -9.85
N ASP A 140 -30.10 12.29 -9.30
CA ASP A 140 -31.25 11.54 -9.84
C ASP A 140 -31.11 10.76 -11.18
N TYR A 141 -31.07 9.42 -11.03
CA TYR A 141 -31.35 8.32 -11.97
C TYR A 141 -30.51 8.15 -13.27
N GLY A 142 -29.72 7.07 -13.31
CA GLY A 142 -29.20 6.45 -14.53
C GLY A 142 -28.39 5.17 -14.24
N ASP A 143 -28.56 4.12 -15.04
CA ASP A 143 -27.79 2.86 -14.94
C ASP A 143 -26.29 3.15 -15.16
N CYS A 144 -25.44 2.62 -14.27
CA CYS A 144 -23.98 2.67 -14.33
C CYS A 144 -23.45 2.23 -15.71
N ALA A 145 -24.21 1.40 -16.44
CA ALA A 145 -23.91 0.96 -17.79
C ALA A 145 -23.75 2.12 -18.81
N GLY A 146 -24.40 3.28 -18.60
CA GLY A 146 -24.31 4.41 -19.53
C GLY A 146 -22.93 5.07 -19.59
N CYS A 147 -22.16 5.01 -18.49
CA CYS A 147 -20.79 5.51 -18.41
C CYS A 147 -19.74 4.39 -18.41
N HIS A 148 -20.11 3.15 -18.08
CA HIS A 148 -19.20 2.00 -18.00
C HIS A 148 -19.29 0.99 -19.16
N ALA A 149 -20.04 1.27 -20.25
CA ALA A 149 -20.03 0.46 -21.46
C ALA A 149 -19.55 1.28 -22.68
N PRO A 150 -18.36 1.03 -23.29
CA PRO A 150 -17.41 -0.06 -23.13
C PRO A 150 -15.98 0.42 -22.82
N HIS A 151 -15.53 0.27 -21.57
CA HIS A 151 -14.11 -0.04 -21.32
C HIS A 151 -13.81 -1.53 -21.51
N ALA A 152 -14.68 -2.24 -22.23
CA ALA A 152 -14.29 -3.41 -23.00
C ALA A 152 -13.46 -2.99 -24.24
N THR A 153 -12.53 -2.05 -24.07
CA THR A 153 -11.26 -2.19 -24.77
C THR A 153 -10.70 -3.51 -24.28
N ALA A 154 -10.40 -4.40 -25.23
CA ALA A 154 -9.72 -5.68 -25.00
C ALA A 154 -8.72 -5.58 -23.84
N PRO A 155 -8.53 -6.66 -23.04
CA PRO A 155 -7.50 -6.70 -21.99
C PRO A 155 -6.27 -6.00 -22.54
N GLY A 156 -5.89 -4.87 -21.91
CA GLY A 156 -4.92 -3.93 -22.46
C GLY A 156 -3.81 -4.73 -23.10
N ASP A 157 -3.65 -4.53 -24.41
CA ASP A 157 -2.90 -5.43 -25.27
C ASP A 157 -1.59 -5.80 -24.58
N LEU A 158 -1.36 -7.09 -24.31
CA LEU A 158 -0.09 -7.61 -23.78
C LEU A 158 1.01 -7.51 -24.86
N THR A 159 0.94 -6.50 -25.74
CA THR A 159 1.93 -6.21 -26.75
C THR A 159 3.13 -5.53 -26.11
N GLY A 160 4.03 -6.35 -25.60
CA GLY A 160 5.33 -5.89 -25.15
C GLY A 160 6.10 -6.89 -24.31
N ASN A 161 6.77 -7.85 -24.97
CA ASN A 161 7.90 -8.63 -24.43
C ASN A 161 7.63 -9.58 -23.24
N PRO A 162 8.53 -10.56 -23.05
CA PRO A 162 8.32 -11.98 -23.31
C PRO A 162 7.15 -12.61 -22.53
N THR A 163 5.91 -12.36 -22.95
CA THR A 163 4.75 -13.15 -22.52
C THR A 163 4.52 -14.28 -23.52
N ASP A 164 4.14 -15.48 -23.09
CA ASP A 164 3.87 -16.58 -24.03
C ASP A 164 2.56 -16.31 -24.80
N PRO A 165 2.60 -15.98 -26.11
CA PRO A 165 1.39 -15.66 -26.87
C PRO A 165 0.54 -16.90 -27.18
N THR A 166 1.08 -18.11 -26.98
CA THR A 166 0.35 -19.38 -27.20
C THR A 166 -0.40 -19.85 -25.95
N TYR A 167 -0.20 -19.17 -24.82
CA TYR A 167 -0.93 -19.44 -23.60
C TYR A 167 -2.25 -18.69 -23.63
N ALA A 168 -3.30 -19.35 -24.12
CA ALA A 168 -4.66 -18.79 -24.07
C ALA A 168 -5.01 -18.53 -22.60
N GLN A 169 -5.11 -17.25 -22.24
CA GLN A 169 -5.52 -16.86 -20.90
C GLN A 169 -6.93 -17.42 -20.65
N PRO A 170 -7.15 -18.20 -19.59
CA PRO A 170 -8.46 -18.80 -19.40
C PRO A 170 -9.48 -17.70 -19.09
N VAL A 171 -10.72 -17.89 -19.56
CA VAL A 171 -11.83 -17.00 -19.22
C VAL A 171 -12.18 -17.24 -17.76
N PHE A 172 -11.68 -16.40 -16.87
CA PHE A 172 -11.88 -16.58 -15.42
C PHE A 172 -13.29 -16.19 -15.00
N ARG A 173 -13.94 -17.11 -14.27
CA ARG A 173 -15.02 -16.76 -13.34
C ARG A 173 -14.40 -16.40 -11.99
N PRO A 174 -15.00 -15.51 -11.18
CA PRO A 174 -14.55 -15.26 -9.82
C PRO A 174 -14.36 -16.57 -9.04
N GLY A 175 -13.20 -16.76 -8.39
CA GLY A 175 -12.85 -17.97 -7.64
C GLY A 175 -12.30 -19.15 -8.46
N ALA A 176 -12.16 -19.04 -9.78
CA ALA A 176 -11.58 -20.11 -10.60
C ALA A 176 -10.05 -20.21 -10.42
N ILE A 177 -9.56 -21.44 -10.28
CA ILE A 177 -8.14 -21.81 -10.28
C ILE A 177 -7.75 -22.21 -11.71
N ASP A 178 -6.68 -21.61 -12.24
CA ASP A 178 -6.05 -22.08 -13.48
C ASP A 178 -5.30 -23.38 -13.18
N GLY A 179 -5.88 -24.51 -13.60
CA GLY A 179 -5.28 -25.83 -13.37
C GLY A 179 -3.93 -26.06 -14.07
N LYS A 180 -3.49 -25.16 -14.95
CA LYS A 180 -2.20 -25.26 -15.65
C LYS A 180 -1.12 -24.38 -15.03
N THR A 181 -1.46 -23.19 -14.53
CA THR A 181 -0.49 -22.31 -13.84
C THR A 181 -0.52 -22.42 -12.31
N GLY A 182 -1.60 -22.94 -11.74
CA GLY A 182 -1.91 -22.89 -10.32
C GLY A 182 -2.44 -21.52 -9.86
N ALA A 183 -2.40 -20.49 -10.71
CA ALA A 183 -2.84 -19.15 -10.35
C ALA A 183 -4.37 -19.06 -10.27
N SER A 184 -4.89 -18.29 -9.32
CA SER A 184 -6.33 -18.14 -9.10
C SER A 184 -6.72 -16.67 -9.02
N GLY A 185 -7.71 -16.27 -9.82
CA GLY A 185 -8.30 -14.92 -9.80
C GLY A 185 -7.89 -14.01 -10.96
N LEU A 186 -8.80 -13.09 -11.33
CA LEU A 186 -8.65 -12.15 -12.45
C LEU A 186 -7.44 -11.21 -12.28
N SER A 187 -7.04 -10.91 -11.04
CA SER A 187 -5.91 -10.01 -10.73
C SER A 187 -4.54 -10.52 -11.18
N TYR A 188 -4.39 -11.81 -11.50
CA TYR A 188 -3.14 -12.38 -12.05
C TYR A 188 -2.93 -12.11 -13.53
N TYR A 189 -3.99 -11.74 -14.25
CA TYR A 189 -4.02 -11.72 -15.72
C TYR A 189 -4.37 -10.34 -16.28
N GLY A 190 -4.32 -9.30 -15.44
CA GLY A 190 -4.38 -7.91 -15.85
C GLY A 190 -2.99 -7.36 -16.24
N SER A 191 -2.96 -6.11 -16.66
CA SER A 191 -1.76 -5.38 -17.07
C SER A 191 -0.78 -5.05 -15.93
N GLY A 192 -1.26 -4.98 -14.69
CA GLY A 192 -0.46 -4.86 -13.46
C GLY A 192 0.02 -6.21 -12.91
N SER A 193 0.22 -7.21 -13.77
CA SER A 193 0.56 -8.58 -13.37
C SER A 193 2.06 -8.85 -13.37
N TYR A 194 2.43 -9.96 -12.72
CA TYR A 194 3.74 -10.62 -12.81
C TYR A 194 4.17 -11.00 -14.24
N LEU A 195 3.32 -10.76 -15.25
CA LEU A 195 3.59 -10.98 -16.66
C LEU A 195 4.24 -9.77 -17.33
N ASN A 196 4.20 -8.59 -16.72
CA ASN A 196 4.94 -7.43 -17.18
C ASN A 196 6.42 -7.57 -16.81
N ALA A 197 7.29 -7.65 -17.81
CA ALA A 197 8.72 -7.86 -17.61
C ALA A 197 9.42 -6.66 -16.95
N GLU A 198 8.99 -5.43 -17.21
CA GLU A 198 9.55 -4.22 -16.58
C GLU A 198 9.21 -4.19 -15.09
N TRP A 199 7.96 -4.48 -14.75
CA TRP A 199 7.53 -4.60 -13.36
C TRP A 199 8.27 -5.74 -12.65
N LEU A 200 8.39 -6.90 -13.30
CA LEU A 200 9.05 -8.07 -12.73
C LEU A 200 10.56 -7.82 -12.51
N GLU A 201 11.20 -7.01 -13.36
CA GLU A 201 12.60 -6.61 -13.19
C GLU A 201 12.80 -5.87 -11.87
N VAL A 202 11.93 -4.90 -11.60
CA VAL A 202 11.94 -4.16 -10.34
C VAL A 202 11.66 -5.11 -9.18
N ALA A 203 10.55 -5.85 -9.22
CA ALA A 203 10.10 -6.70 -8.12
C ALA A 203 11.14 -7.78 -7.73
N VAL A 204 11.75 -8.46 -8.72
CA VAL A 204 12.79 -9.47 -8.48
C VAL A 204 14.01 -8.85 -7.82
N ASN A 205 14.38 -7.63 -8.17
CA ASN A 205 15.60 -7.00 -7.66
C ASN A 205 15.40 -6.25 -6.33
N THR A 206 14.15 -5.92 -5.97
CA THR A 206 13.82 -5.22 -4.72
C THR A 206 14.20 -6.03 -3.48
N LYS A 207 14.80 -5.34 -2.51
CA LYS A 207 15.05 -5.83 -1.15
C LYS A 207 14.19 -5.05 -0.15
N ILE A 208 13.61 -5.78 0.79
CA ILE A 208 13.00 -5.24 1.99
C ILE A 208 14.08 -5.17 3.07
N HIS A 209 14.20 -4.02 3.69
CA HIS A 209 15.04 -3.77 4.84
C HIS A 209 14.20 -3.85 6.12
N ASN A 210 14.61 -4.71 7.05
CA ASN A 210 13.97 -4.85 8.36
C ASN A 210 14.94 -4.40 9.44
N TYR A 211 14.40 -3.66 10.40
CA TYR A 211 15.09 -3.16 11.58
C TYR A 211 14.31 -3.63 12.81
N ARG A 212 14.98 -4.30 13.74
CA ARG A 212 14.36 -4.77 14.99
C ARG A 212 15.31 -4.71 16.16
N TRP A 213 14.75 -4.73 17.36
CA TRP A 213 15.51 -4.95 18.58
C TRP A 213 15.88 -6.43 18.68
N ALA A 214 17.17 -6.74 18.73
CA ALA A 214 17.66 -8.07 19.03
C ALA A 214 18.28 -8.08 20.43
N GLU A 215 17.77 -8.93 21.31
CA GLU A 215 18.34 -9.18 22.63
C GLU A 215 19.73 -9.81 22.44
N VAL A 216 20.73 -9.32 23.18
CA VAL A 216 22.09 -9.85 23.17
C VAL A 216 22.44 -10.43 24.53
N ALA A 217 23.38 -11.37 24.56
CA ALA A 217 23.75 -12.00 25.82
C ALA A 217 24.43 -10.99 26.76
N GLU A 218 24.32 -11.25 28.06
CA GLU A 218 24.90 -10.38 29.08
C GLU A 218 26.42 -10.24 28.89
N GLY A 219 26.89 -9.00 28.77
CA GLY A 219 28.31 -8.68 28.54
C GLY A 219 28.76 -8.60 27.08
N GLU A 220 27.88 -8.85 26.11
CA GLU A 220 28.19 -8.75 24.66
C GLU A 220 28.04 -7.32 24.10
N GLY A 221 27.84 -6.32 24.97
CA GLY A 221 27.53 -4.93 24.58
C GLY A 221 26.02 -4.71 24.37
N GLY A 222 25.63 -3.55 23.85
CA GLY A 222 24.23 -3.20 23.59
C GLY A 222 23.67 -2.07 24.47
N VAL A 223 22.51 -1.55 24.08
CA VAL A 223 21.77 -0.52 24.81
C VAL A 223 20.85 -1.18 25.83
N THR A 224 20.83 -0.67 27.05
CA THR A 224 20.04 -1.21 28.17
C THR A 224 18.97 -0.24 28.68
N THR A 225 19.05 1.02 28.23
CA THR A 225 18.12 2.08 28.63
C THR A 225 17.53 2.77 27.41
N LEU A 226 16.33 3.32 27.58
CA LEU A 226 15.67 4.14 26.54
C LEU A 226 16.58 5.29 26.07
N ALA A 227 17.25 5.98 26.98
CA ALA A 227 18.15 7.09 26.63
C ALA A 227 19.30 6.66 25.70
N GLN A 228 19.84 5.46 25.90
CA GLN A 228 20.87 4.89 25.02
C GLN A 228 20.26 4.45 23.68
N ALA A 229 19.08 3.84 23.69
CA ALA A 229 18.38 3.42 22.48
C ALA A 229 18.04 4.62 21.58
N CYS A 230 17.61 5.74 22.14
CA CYS A 230 17.21 6.93 21.40
C CYS A 230 18.36 7.68 20.70
N VAL A 231 19.62 7.26 20.92
CA VAL A 231 20.80 7.85 20.26
C VAL A 231 21.58 6.86 19.40
N VAL A 232 21.09 5.61 19.29
CA VAL A 232 21.75 4.59 18.46
C VAL A 232 21.62 4.93 16.97
N GLU A 233 22.58 4.47 16.16
CA GLU A 233 22.55 4.58 14.71
C GLU A 233 21.37 3.76 14.15
N LYS A 234 20.72 4.25 13.07
CA LYS A 234 19.58 3.61 12.39
C LYS A 234 18.29 3.52 13.21
N ARG A 235 18.23 4.24 14.34
CA ARG A 235 17.01 4.37 15.17
C ARG A 235 15.82 4.90 14.39
N GLU A 236 16.06 5.74 13.40
CA GLU A 236 15.06 6.38 12.56
C GLU A 236 14.26 5.34 11.75
N HIS A 237 14.80 4.15 11.54
CA HIS A 237 14.11 3.06 10.84
C HIS A 237 13.39 2.06 11.76
N MET A 238 13.47 2.26 13.08
CA MET A 238 12.87 1.36 14.06
C MET A 238 11.39 1.69 14.25
N LYS A 239 10.53 0.70 13.95
CA LYS A 239 9.08 0.81 14.16
C LYS A 239 8.69 0.45 15.60
N ASP A 240 9.27 -0.64 16.11
CA ASP A 240 8.94 -1.19 17.42
C ASP A 240 9.58 -0.39 18.55
N MET A 241 8.81 -0.14 19.60
CA MET A 241 9.31 0.46 20.84
C MET A 241 10.46 -0.36 21.44
N PHE A 242 11.39 0.34 22.08
CA PHE A 242 12.43 -0.29 22.89
C PHE A 242 11.77 -1.01 24.09
N PRO A 243 12.03 -2.31 24.30
CA PRO A 243 11.37 -3.12 25.33
C PRO A 243 11.53 -2.60 26.77
N ASN A 244 12.62 -1.87 27.05
CA ASN A 244 12.91 -1.23 28.33
C ASN A 244 12.74 -2.15 29.57
N ASP A 245 13.09 -3.43 29.42
CA ASP A 245 12.97 -4.47 30.44
C ASP A 245 14.28 -4.69 31.23
N GLY A 246 15.29 -3.85 30.99
CA GLY A 246 16.61 -3.89 31.62
C GLY A 246 17.61 -4.83 30.93
N LYS A 247 17.20 -5.53 29.86
CA LYS A 247 18.12 -6.34 29.06
C LYS A 247 18.87 -5.51 28.03
N ALA A 248 19.96 -6.08 27.51
CA ALA A 248 20.75 -5.46 26.47
C ALA A 248 20.18 -5.79 25.08
N TYR A 249 20.04 -4.76 24.24
CA TYR A 249 19.60 -4.90 22.85
C TYR A 249 20.56 -4.21 21.88
N VAL A 250 20.56 -4.67 20.65
CA VAL A 250 21.14 -3.98 19.50
C VAL A 250 20.10 -3.79 18.40
N VAL A 251 20.31 -2.81 17.52
CA VAL A 251 19.55 -2.72 16.28
C VAL A 251 20.07 -3.78 15.32
N GLU A 252 19.28 -4.82 15.10
CA GLU A 252 19.58 -5.81 14.07
C GLU A 252 19.02 -5.32 12.73
N THR A 253 19.89 -5.27 11.73
CA THR A 253 19.51 -4.95 10.36
C THR A 253 19.57 -6.20 9.48
N SER A 254 18.47 -6.51 8.81
CA SER A 254 18.44 -7.55 7.77
C SER A 254 17.85 -7.00 6.48
N GLY A 255 18.32 -7.52 5.35
CA GLY A 255 17.79 -7.18 4.02
C GLY A 255 17.45 -8.45 3.28
N ASN A 256 16.18 -8.70 3.01
CA ASN A 256 15.71 -9.87 2.26
C ASN A 256 15.15 -9.43 0.91
N TYR A 257 15.33 -10.23 -0.13
CA TYR A 257 14.60 -9.99 -1.37
C TYR A 257 13.10 -10.10 -1.12
N LEU A 258 12.31 -9.29 -1.84
CA LEU A 258 10.85 -9.20 -1.75
C LEU A 258 10.14 -10.55 -2.01
N GLY A 259 10.85 -11.53 -2.56
CA GLY A 259 10.33 -12.87 -2.78
C GLY A 259 11.39 -13.97 -2.80
N SER A 260 10.90 -15.20 -2.72
CA SER A 260 11.65 -16.43 -2.94
C SER A 260 12.00 -16.60 -4.42
N LYS A 261 13.21 -17.09 -4.67
CA LYS A 261 13.76 -17.31 -6.00
C LYS A 261 14.25 -18.75 -6.15
N LEU A 262 13.74 -19.43 -7.17
CA LEU A 262 14.06 -20.81 -7.49
C LEU A 262 14.63 -20.90 -8.90
N VAL A 263 15.56 -21.83 -9.09
CA VAL A 263 16.10 -22.23 -10.38
C VAL A 263 15.86 -23.72 -10.53
N ALA A 264 15.07 -24.10 -11.53
CA ALA A 264 14.80 -25.48 -11.88
C ALA A 264 15.47 -25.82 -13.21
N THR A 265 16.22 -26.92 -13.20
CA THR A 265 16.89 -27.52 -14.34
C THR A 265 16.54 -29.01 -14.40
N VAL A 266 16.95 -29.71 -15.45
CA VAL A 266 16.70 -31.15 -15.62
C VAL A 266 18.03 -31.86 -15.67
N ASN A 267 18.24 -32.85 -14.79
CA ASN A 267 19.34 -33.78 -14.94
C ASN A 267 19.00 -34.75 -16.07
N LYS A 268 19.94 -34.98 -16.98
CA LYS A 268 19.82 -35.98 -18.05
C LYS A 268 20.97 -36.95 -17.95
N TYR A 269 20.68 -38.24 -17.81
CA TYR A 269 21.68 -39.30 -17.75
C TYR A 269 21.14 -40.60 -18.34
N VAL A 270 22.02 -41.57 -18.56
CA VAL A 270 21.65 -42.91 -19.02
C VAL A 270 21.77 -43.88 -17.84
N GLU A 271 20.68 -44.55 -17.51
CA GLU A 271 20.64 -45.60 -16.49
C GLU A 271 20.19 -46.91 -17.16
N ASN A 272 21.03 -47.95 -17.08
CA ASN A 272 20.76 -49.26 -17.72
C ASN A 272 20.41 -49.17 -19.22
N GLY A 273 21.05 -48.25 -19.95
CA GLY A 273 20.79 -48.03 -21.38
C GLY A 273 19.52 -47.22 -21.69
N VAL A 274 18.80 -46.74 -20.67
CA VAL A 274 17.60 -45.91 -20.80
C VAL A 274 17.95 -44.46 -20.49
N ALA A 275 17.50 -43.53 -21.33
CA ALA A 275 17.60 -42.10 -21.04
C ALA A 275 16.64 -41.74 -19.91
N VAL A 276 17.18 -41.20 -18.82
CA VAL A 276 16.43 -40.78 -17.63
C VAL A 276 16.55 -39.26 -17.46
N GLU A 277 15.41 -38.63 -17.17
CA GLU A 277 15.33 -37.22 -16.82
C GLU A 277 14.77 -37.06 -15.40
N THR A 278 15.47 -36.28 -14.55
CA THR A 278 14.99 -35.97 -13.19
C THR A 278 15.05 -34.47 -12.92
N PRO A 279 14.08 -33.91 -12.17
CA PRO A 279 14.11 -32.49 -11.83
C PRO A 279 15.25 -32.19 -10.86
N ASN A 280 15.93 -31.07 -11.09
CA ASN A 280 16.90 -30.48 -10.17
C ASN A 280 16.44 -29.06 -9.83
N VAL A 281 16.03 -28.83 -8.58
CA VAL A 281 15.52 -27.53 -8.12
C VAL A 281 16.43 -27.00 -7.02
N ALA A 282 16.85 -25.75 -7.13
CA ALA A 282 17.70 -25.09 -6.16
C ALA A 282 17.21 -23.66 -5.86
N THR A 283 17.46 -23.20 -4.64
CA THR A 283 17.21 -21.83 -4.20
C THR A 283 18.48 -21.00 -4.41
N PHE A 284 18.51 -20.20 -5.47
CA PHE A 284 19.60 -19.27 -5.75
C PHE A 284 19.05 -17.86 -5.94
N GLY A 285 19.80 -16.86 -5.46
CA GLY A 285 19.53 -15.47 -5.81
C GLY A 285 19.84 -15.25 -7.28
N TRP A 286 18.84 -14.87 -8.06
CA TRP A 286 19.01 -14.40 -9.43
C TRP A 286 18.42 -13.00 -9.58
N GLY A 287 19.05 -12.17 -10.41
CA GLY A 287 18.53 -10.85 -10.77
C GLY A 287 17.88 -10.88 -12.15
N MET A 288 17.19 -9.81 -12.53
CA MET A 288 16.77 -9.57 -13.91
C MET A 288 17.25 -8.20 -14.38
N LYS A 289 17.49 -8.02 -15.68
CA LYS A 289 17.93 -6.76 -16.26
C LYS A 289 17.43 -6.59 -17.68
N ASN A 290 16.97 -5.40 -18.04
CA ASN A 290 16.76 -5.01 -19.43
C ASN A 290 18.10 -4.62 -20.11
N ILE A 291 18.38 -5.21 -21.27
CA ILE A 291 19.50 -4.87 -22.14
C ILE A 291 18.95 -4.69 -23.55
N ASN A 292 18.89 -3.44 -24.02
CA ASN A 292 18.45 -3.09 -25.38
C ASN A 292 17.05 -3.63 -25.73
N GLY A 293 16.12 -3.63 -24.77
CA GLY A 293 14.73 -4.09 -25.00
C GLY A 293 14.53 -5.59 -24.78
N GLU A 294 15.59 -6.36 -24.54
CA GLU A 294 15.53 -7.78 -24.16
C GLU A 294 15.81 -7.94 -22.67
N TYR A 295 15.18 -8.93 -22.04
CA TYR A 295 15.34 -9.19 -20.60
C TYR A 295 16.28 -10.38 -20.37
N PHE A 296 17.20 -10.21 -19.44
CA PHE A 296 18.16 -11.25 -19.05
C PHE A 296 18.11 -11.47 -17.54
N SER A 297 18.24 -12.72 -17.12
CA SER A 297 18.48 -13.08 -15.74
C SER A 297 19.90 -13.57 -15.55
N SER A 298 20.48 -13.33 -14.37
CA SER A 298 21.84 -13.80 -14.07
C SER A 298 21.93 -14.45 -12.70
N VAL A 299 22.78 -15.46 -12.60
CA VAL A 299 23.08 -16.20 -11.37
C VAL A 299 24.56 -16.55 -11.34
N PHE A 300 25.22 -16.30 -10.20
CA PHE A 300 26.61 -16.68 -9.98
C PHE A 300 26.69 -17.74 -8.88
N ILE A 301 27.07 -18.97 -9.27
CA ILE A 301 27.05 -20.15 -8.40
C ILE A 301 28.30 -20.99 -8.56
N GLY A 302 28.66 -21.72 -7.51
CA GLY A 302 29.72 -22.74 -7.60
C GLY A 302 29.31 -23.89 -8.51
N LYS A 303 30.30 -24.65 -8.99
CA LYS A 303 30.07 -25.86 -9.79
C LYS A 303 29.16 -26.83 -9.05
N ASN A 304 27.99 -27.08 -9.63
CA ASN A 304 26.97 -27.99 -9.14
C ASN A 304 26.07 -28.46 -10.30
N ASN A 305 25.07 -29.29 -10.01
CA ASN A 305 24.14 -29.81 -11.03
C ASN A 305 23.37 -28.69 -11.74
N THR A 306 23.00 -27.60 -11.06
CA THR A 306 22.31 -26.47 -11.71
C THR A 306 23.21 -25.79 -12.72
N CYS A 307 24.47 -25.53 -12.38
CA CYS A 307 25.42 -25.01 -13.35
C CYS A 307 25.58 -25.99 -14.53
N TYR A 308 25.87 -27.26 -14.24
CA TYR A 308 26.07 -28.28 -15.27
C TYR A 308 24.87 -28.36 -16.22
N ASN A 309 23.66 -28.49 -15.67
CA ASN A 309 22.45 -28.65 -16.47
C ASN A 309 22.11 -27.38 -17.25
N ALA A 310 22.32 -26.18 -16.69
CA ALA A 310 22.06 -24.93 -17.40
C ALA A 310 22.99 -24.77 -18.62
N ILE A 311 24.26 -25.17 -18.49
CA ILE A 311 25.22 -25.14 -19.60
C ILE A 311 24.95 -26.27 -20.59
N MET A 312 24.82 -27.52 -20.13
CA MET A 312 24.73 -28.67 -21.04
C MET A 312 23.37 -28.79 -21.72
N ASN A 313 22.30 -28.34 -21.07
CA ASN A 313 20.94 -28.42 -21.62
C ASN A 313 20.44 -27.07 -22.17
N GLY A 314 21.19 -25.98 -22.00
CA GLY A 314 20.94 -24.69 -22.62
C GLY A 314 19.74 -23.90 -22.10
N GLY A 315 19.25 -24.19 -20.90
CA GLY A 315 18.16 -23.42 -20.32
C GLY A 315 17.76 -23.85 -18.92
N ALA A 316 16.84 -23.08 -18.35
CA ALA A 316 16.29 -23.31 -17.03
C ALA A 316 14.84 -22.80 -16.95
N ARG A 317 14.18 -23.12 -15.83
CA ARG A 317 12.94 -22.48 -15.41
C ARG A 317 13.22 -21.73 -14.13
N LEU A 318 13.06 -20.41 -14.15
CA LEU A 318 13.18 -19.58 -12.95
C LEU A 318 11.80 -19.40 -12.35
N SER A 319 11.68 -19.36 -11.03
CA SER A 319 10.42 -19.07 -10.36
C SER A 319 10.64 -18.03 -9.28
N TYR A 320 9.82 -16.99 -9.31
CA TYR A 320 9.76 -15.92 -8.34
C TYR A 320 8.43 -16.01 -7.62
N TYR A 321 8.47 -16.04 -6.30
CA TYR A 321 7.29 -15.99 -5.43
C TYR A 321 7.46 -14.82 -4.48
N GLN A 322 6.66 -13.78 -4.66
CA GLN A 322 6.66 -12.63 -3.80
C GLN A 322 5.95 -12.93 -2.49
N TYR A 323 6.56 -12.50 -1.38
CA TYR A 323 5.91 -12.49 -0.08
C TYR A 323 4.97 -11.29 0.02
N ASP A 324 3.87 -11.47 0.75
CA ASP A 324 3.08 -10.31 1.19
C ASP A 324 3.88 -9.54 2.24
N GLU A 325 4.25 -8.31 1.89
CA GLU A 325 5.02 -7.41 2.76
C GLU A 325 4.24 -6.97 4.01
N THR A 326 2.92 -7.13 4.01
CA THR A 326 2.05 -6.76 5.12
C THR A 326 1.90 -7.85 6.19
N GLN A 327 2.38 -9.08 5.90
CA GLN A 327 2.18 -10.24 6.77
C GLN A 327 3.47 -10.71 7.45
N PHE A 328 3.52 -10.58 8.79
CA PHE A 328 4.59 -11.13 9.63
C PHE A 328 4.46 -12.65 9.87
N THR A 329 3.28 -13.22 9.64
CA THR A 329 2.97 -14.66 9.79
C THR A 329 2.12 -15.13 8.63
N LYS A 330 2.38 -16.34 8.11
CA LYS A 330 1.52 -17.01 7.11
C LYS A 330 0.17 -17.38 7.75
N THR A 331 -0.74 -16.42 7.87
CA THR A 331 -2.07 -16.66 8.44
C THR A 331 -3.10 -16.84 7.33
N GLY A 332 -3.76 -18.00 7.38
CA GLY A 332 -5.14 -18.28 6.97
C GLY A 332 -5.69 -17.74 5.65
N PHE A 333 -6.30 -18.63 4.87
CA PHE A 333 -7.04 -18.43 3.62
C PHE A 333 -8.21 -17.41 3.64
N GLU A 334 -8.32 -16.55 4.65
CA GLU A 334 -9.49 -15.67 4.87
C GLU A 334 -9.31 -14.24 4.33
N GLU A 335 -8.08 -13.82 4.01
CA GLU A 335 -7.79 -12.59 3.26
C GLU A 335 -7.25 -12.94 1.85
N ASP A 336 -7.49 -12.06 0.86
CA ASP A 336 -7.08 -12.21 -0.56
C ASP A 336 -5.54 -12.26 -0.78
N SER A 337 -4.76 -12.42 0.28
CA SER A 337 -3.32 -12.59 0.24
C SER A 337 -2.94 -14.02 -0.15
N ARG A 338 -2.94 -14.28 -1.45
CA ARG A 338 -2.27 -15.45 -2.02
C ARG A 338 -0.87 -15.05 -2.46
N ASN A 339 0.14 -15.88 -2.15
CA ASN A 339 1.49 -15.74 -2.68
C ASN A 339 1.41 -15.60 -4.21
N ARG A 340 1.91 -14.49 -4.75
CA ARG A 340 1.86 -14.21 -6.19
C ARG A 340 3.26 -14.28 -6.78
N GLY A 341 3.36 -14.66 -8.05
CA GLY A 341 4.66 -14.92 -8.65
C GLY A 341 4.66 -15.03 -10.16
N ALA A 342 5.86 -15.26 -10.68
CA ALA A 342 6.11 -15.55 -12.08
C ALA A 342 7.02 -16.76 -12.22
N ARG A 343 6.80 -17.52 -13.28
CA ARG A 343 7.75 -18.49 -13.82
C ARG A 343 8.32 -17.95 -15.12
N LEU A 344 9.65 -17.93 -15.22
CA LEU A 344 10.36 -17.55 -16.43
C LEU A 344 10.87 -18.82 -17.10
N ILE A 345 10.59 -18.96 -18.40
CA ILE A 345 11.27 -19.91 -19.26
C ILE A 345 12.44 -19.17 -19.87
N VAL A 346 13.64 -19.71 -19.66
CA VAL A 346 14.87 -19.02 -20.05
C VAL A 346 15.84 -19.93 -20.77
N THR A 347 16.59 -19.36 -21.70
CA THR A 347 17.66 -20.01 -22.46
C THR A 347 19.01 -19.49 -22.02
N THR A 348 20.04 -20.32 -22.04
CA THR A 348 21.40 -19.91 -21.67
C THR A 348 21.98 -19.03 -22.78
N ASP A 349 22.37 -17.81 -22.44
CA ASP A 349 23.13 -16.94 -23.31
C ASP A 349 24.62 -17.26 -23.13
N TYR A 350 25.16 -18.10 -24.01
CA TYR A 350 26.56 -18.52 -23.95
C TYR A 350 27.56 -17.40 -24.20
N THR A 351 27.15 -16.28 -24.79
CA THR A 351 28.06 -15.15 -25.02
C THR A 351 28.22 -14.32 -23.75
N ARG A 352 27.15 -14.17 -22.97
CA ARG A 352 27.15 -13.42 -21.70
C ARG A 352 27.40 -14.29 -20.47
N THR A 353 27.42 -15.61 -20.66
CA THR A 353 27.79 -16.58 -19.64
C THR A 353 29.31 -16.70 -19.57
N GLY A 354 29.85 -16.86 -18.37
CA GLY A 354 31.26 -17.14 -18.16
C GLY A 354 31.47 -18.26 -17.14
N LEU A 355 32.46 -19.11 -17.41
CA LEU A 355 32.92 -20.17 -16.51
C LEU A 355 34.22 -19.72 -15.85
N PHE A 356 34.35 -20.01 -14.56
CA PHE A 356 35.47 -19.61 -13.72
C PHE A 356 36.09 -20.82 -13.04
N ALA A 357 37.38 -20.76 -12.75
CA ALA A 357 38.11 -21.78 -12.02
C ALA A 357 37.68 -21.87 -10.55
N ALA A 358 38.33 -22.77 -9.79
CA ALA A 358 38.03 -23.02 -8.37
C ALA A 358 38.29 -21.81 -7.45
N ASP A 359 38.98 -20.78 -7.94
CA ASP A 359 39.16 -19.50 -7.27
C ASP A 359 38.01 -18.50 -7.50
N TRP A 360 37.03 -18.87 -8.33
CA TRP A 360 35.85 -18.07 -8.69
C TRP A 360 36.18 -16.74 -9.39
N ALA A 361 37.42 -16.54 -9.83
CA ALA A 361 37.90 -15.27 -10.37
C ALA A 361 38.59 -15.45 -11.72
N THR A 362 39.36 -16.53 -11.88
CA THR A 362 40.08 -16.81 -13.12
C THR A 362 39.12 -17.41 -14.16
N PRO A 363 38.93 -16.79 -15.33
CA PRO A 363 38.10 -17.37 -16.39
C PRO A 363 38.69 -18.70 -16.89
N VAL A 364 37.83 -19.67 -17.17
CA VAL A 364 38.23 -20.88 -17.89
C VAL A 364 38.57 -20.49 -19.34
N PRO A 365 39.76 -20.87 -19.86
CA PRO A 365 40.18 -20.46 -21.21
C PRO A 365 39.15 -20.83 -22.28
N GLY A 366 38.71 -19.84 -23.07
CA GLY A 366 37.75 -20.03 -24.15
C GLY A 366 36.30 -20.12 -23.70
N ALA A 367 36.01 -19.96 -22.39
CA ALA A 367 34.67 -19.93 -21.81
C ALA A 367 34.48 -18.75 -20.85
N GLY A 368 35.27 -17.68 -21.00
CA GLY A 368 35.09 -16.43 -20.28
C GLY A 368 33.89 -15.62 -20.76
N ILE A 369 33.49 -14.60 -20.00
CA ILE A 369 32.39 -13.70 -20.41
C ILE A 369 32.80 -12.98 -21.70
N GLY A 370 31.93 -13.02 -22.71
CA GLY A 370 32.18 -12.46 -24.04
C GLY A 370 32.84 -13.44 -25.01
N GLU A 371 33.27 -14.61 -24.53
CA GLU A 371 33.79 -15.69 -25.36
C GLU A 371 32.65 -16.67 -25.67
N ALA A 372 32.35 -16.89 -26.95
CA ALA A 372 31.36 -17.89 -27.32
C ALA A 372 31.97 -19.29 -27.20
N PHE A 373 31.31 -20.16 -26.44
CA PHE A 373 31.71 -21.57 -26.29
C PHE A 373 30.54 -22.51 -26.57
N ALA A 374 30.84 -23.71 -27.06
CA ALA A 374 29.86 -24.78 -27.16
C ALA A 374 29.86 -25.62 -25.87
N PRO A 375 28.69 -26.05 -25.35
CA PRO A 375 28.62 -26.87 -24.14
C PRO A 375 29.46 -28.15 -24.20
N ALA A 376 29.58 -28.76 -25.38
CA ALA A 376 30.34 -29.98 -25.60
C ALA A 376 31.86 -29.79 -25.44
N ASP A 377 32.36 -28.56 -25.54
CA ASP A 377 33.78 -28.24 -25.49
C ASP A 377 34.25 -27.86 -24.07
N VAL A 378 33.33 -27.81 -23.11
CA VAL A 378 33.63 -27.42 -21.73
C VAL A 378 34.38 -28.53 -21.00
N ASP A 379 35.64 -28.27 -20.62
CA ASP A 379 36.36 -29.12 -19.67
C ASP A 379 35.89 -28.83 -18.24
N TRP A 380 34.95 -29.65 -17.78
CA TRP A 380 34.39 -29.53 -16.44
C TRP A 380 35.40 -29.71 -15.31
N ASN A 381 36.60 -30.26 -15.56
CA ASN A 381 37.65 -30.33 -14.53
C ASN A 381 38.26 -28.97 -14.21
N GLN A 382 38.18 -28.02 -15.14
CA GLN A 382 38.69 -26.66 -14.98
C GLN A 382 37.64 -25.72 -14.38
N VAL A 383 36.36 -26.10 -14.38
CA VAL A 383 35.26 -25.29 -13.86
C VAL A 383 35.14 -25.42 -12.35
N GLY A 384 35.18 -24.30 -11.64
CA GLY A 384 34.87 -24.18 -10.21
C GLY A 384 33.61 -23.35 -9.92
N ALA A 385 33.26 -22.40 -10.79
CA ALA A 385 32.07 -21.58 -10.67
C ALA A 385 31.53 -21.14 -12.04
N CYS A 386 30.27 -20.70 -12.06
CA CYS A 386 29.54 -20.38 -13.28
C CYS A 386 28.75 -19.09 -13.07
N ASN A 387 29.08 -18.07 -13.86
CA ASN A 387 28.28 -16.85 -14.00
C ASN A 387 27.35 -17.04 -15.19
N ILE A 388 26.15 -17.54 -14.93
CA ILE A 388 25.20 -17.95 -15.96
C ILE A 388 24.29 -16.76 -16.26
N THR A 389 24.27 -16.37 -17.52
CA THR A 389 23.30 -15.40 -18.03
C THR A 389 22.26 -16.15 -18.84
N PHE A 390 21.01 -15.88 -18.52
CA PHE A 390 19.85 -16.45 -19.18
C PHE A 390 19.09 -15.37 -19.92
N LYS A 391 18.72 -15.61 -21.19
CA LYS A 391 17.74 -14.78 -21.90
C LYS A 391 16.33 -15.19 -21.48
N VAL A 392 15.50 -14.22 -21.13
CA VAL A 392 14.09 -14.48 -20.79
C VAL A 392 13.28 -14.63 -22.07
N GLU A 393 12.81 -15.85 -22.33
CA GLU A 393 12.03 -16.17 -23.52
C GLU A 393 10.53 -15.99 -23.28
N LYS A 394 10.05 -16.40 -22.10
CA LYS A 394 8.63 -16.37 -21.72
C LYS A 394 8.46 -16.16 -20.23
N ILE A 395 7.41 -15.43 -19.86
CA ILE A 395 6.93 -15.22 -18.49
C ILE A 395 5.53 -15.83 -18.41
N ILE A 396 5.32 -16.65 -17.39
CA ILE A 396 4.09 -17.39 -17.12
C ILE A 396 3.66 -17.06 -15.69
N PRO A 397 2.36 -16.86 -15.41
CA PRO A 397 1.92 -16.54 -14.06
C PRO A 397 2.10 -17.74 -13.13
N LEU A 398 2.32 -17.47 -11.86
CA LEU A 398 2.51 -18.47 -10.82
C LEU A 398 1.75 -18.03 -9.56
N GLY A 399 0.84 -18.87 -9.06
CA GLY A 399 0.05 -18.54 -7.86
C GLY A 399 -0.14 -19.71 -6.92
#